data_AF-A0A7V2ALM9-F1
#
_entry.id   AF-A0A7V2ALM9-F1
#
_cell.length_a   1.000
_cell.length_b   1.000
_cell.length_c   1.000
_cell.angle_alpha   90.00
_cell.angle_beta   90.00
_cell.angle_gamma   90.00
#
_symmetry.space_group_name_H-M   'P 1'
#
loop_
_entity.id
_entity.type
_entity.pdbx_description
1 polymer ?
#
loop_
_entity_poly.entity_id
_entity_poly.type
_entity_poly.pdbx_seq_one_letter_code
_entity_poly.pdbx_strand_id
1 'polypeptide(L)'
;MTNIVPENIVASADRAEAARCIGFGLRKAVRAVSQVYDGKLEPVGLKGTQFSLLLATSITGQIAVGKLADIMVMDRTTLTRNLRPLKALGYLEMFAGPDKRVRIIQLTKTGR
;
A
#
# COMPACT_ATOMS: atom_id res chain seq x y z
N MET A 1 13.01 -12.13 29.58
CA MET A 1 12.40 -12.67 28.34
C MET A 1 13.53 -13.01 27.40
N THR A 2 13.97 -14.26 27.38
CA THR A 2 15.11 -14.73 26.60
C THR A 2 14.73 -14.70 25.12
N ASN A 3 15.44 -13.88 24.35
CA ASN A 3 15.24 -13.77 22.91
C ASN A 3 15.82 -15.03 22.26
N ILE A 4 14.98 -16.01 21.94
CA ILE A 4 15.40 -17.17 21.14
C ILE A 4 15.48 -16.68 19.71
N VAL A 5 16.64 -16.17 19.31
CA VAL A 5 16.97 -16.03 17.89
C VAL A 5 17.35 -17.44 17.43
N PRO A 6 16.59 -18.10 16.54
CA PRO A 6 16.95 -19.45 16.10
C PRO A 6 18.31 -19.39 15.41
N GLU A 7 19.24 -20.25 15.82
CA GLU A 7 20.42 -20.52 15.02
C GLU A 7 19.96 -21.06 13.67
N ASN A 8 20.15 -20.23 12.64
CA ASN A 8 19.98 -20.56 11.23
C ASN A 8 18.51 -20.81 10.76
N ILE A 9 17.73 -19.73 10.65
CA ILE A 9 16.30 -19.67 10.23
C ILE A 9 16.02 -20.29 8.84
N VAL A 10 17.05 -20.50 8.01
CA VAL A 10 16.93 -21.05 6.64
C VAL A 10 17.79 -22.31 6.44
N ALA A 11 18.32 -22.93 7.50
CA ALA A 11 19.25 -24.05 7.41
C ALA A 11 18.74 -25.27 6.61
N SER A 12 17.42 -25.49 6.62
CA SER A 12 16.77 -26.61 5.92
C SER A 12 16.09 -26.22 4.60
N ALA A 13 16.02 -24.93 4.28
CA ALA A 13 15.23 -24.43 3.16
C ALA A 13 15.92 -24.71 1.82
N ASP A 14 15.51 -25.79 1.15
CA ASP A 14 15.94 -26.10 -0.21
C ASP A 14 15.00 -25.48 -1.27
N ARG A 15 15.32 -25.68 -2.56
CA ARG A 15 14.51 -25.17 -3.68
C ARG A 15 13.08 -25.75 -3.67
N ALA A 16 12.91 -26.99 -3.24
CA ALA A 16 11.62 -27.66 -3.21
C ALA A 16 10.74 -27.11 -2.08
N GLU A 17 11.33 -26.80 -0.91
CA GLU A 17 10.66 -26.13 0.20
C GLU A 17 10.27 -24.69 -0.17
N ALA A 18 11.17 -23.94 -0.82
CA ALA A 18 10.84 -22.62 -1.34
C ALA A 18 9.70 -22.64 -2.37
N ALA A 19 9.61 -23.68 -3.21
CA ALA A 19 8.54 -23.85 -4.18
C ALA A 19 7.18 -24.15 -3.52
N ARG A 20 7.16 -24.81 -2.36
CA ARG A 20 5.93 -25.08 -1.58
C ARG A 20 5.55 -23.95 -0.63
N CYS A 21 6.47 -23.03 -0.33
CA CYS A 21 6.21 -21.89 0.53
C CYS A 21 5.30 -20.85 -0.17
N ILE A 22 4.01 -20.86 0.18
CA ILE A 22 3.00 -19.94 -0.37
C ILE A 22 3.42 -18.48 -0.20
N GLY A 23 3.94 -18.09 0.97
CA GLY A 23 4.37 -16.72 1.22
C GLY A 23 5.55 -16.29 0.34
N PHE A 24 6.49 -17.18 0.06
CA PHE A 24 7.61 -16.91 -0.85
C PHE A 24 7.13 -16.81 -2.30
N GLY A 25 6.34 -17.77 -2.76
CA GLY A 25 5.73 -17.76 -4.08
C GLY A 25 4.89 -16.51 -4.33
N LEU A 26 4.04 -16.13 -3.37
CA LEU A 26 3.19 -14.94 -3.44
C LEU A 26 4.03 -13.66 -3.51
N ARG A 27 5.07 -13.51 -2.68
CA ARG A 27 5.96 -12.34 -2.75
C ARG A 27 6.65 -12.21 -4.11
N LYS A 28 7.11 -13.33 -4.69
CA LYS A 28 7.70 -13.33 -6.06
C LYS A 28 6.67 -12.93 -7.11
N ALA A 29 5.47 -13.53 -7.06
CA ALA A 29 4.40 -13.23 -8.01
C ALA A 29 3.97 -11.77 -7.94
N VAL A 30 3.70 -11.26 -6.73
CA VAL A 30 3.35 -9.86 -6.49
C VAL A 30 4.45 -8.94 -7.03
N ARG A 31 5.73 -9.21 -6.75
CA ARG A 31 6.82 -8.37 -7.26
C ARG A 31 6.86 -8.32 -8.78
N ALA A 32 6.73 -9.47 -9.46
CA ALA A 32 6.74 -9.55 -10.91
C ALA A 32 5.56 -8.78 -11.53
N VAL A 33 4.35 -8.97 -10.98
CA VAL A 33 3.15 -8.25 -11.44
C VAL A 33 3.29 -6.75 -11.19
N SER A 34 3.76 -6.35 -10.01
CA SER A 34 3.96 -4.94 -9.66
C SER A 34 4.98 -4.26 -10.59
N GLN A 35 6.06 -4.93 -11.01
CA GLN A 35 7.02 -4.35 -11.96
C GLN A 35 6.37 -4.00 -13.30
N VAL A 36 5.56 -4.91 -13.84
CA VAL A 36 4.84 -4.66 -15.10
C VAL A 36 3.83 -3.53 -14.91
N TYR A 37 3.07 -3.58 -13.82
CA TYR A 37 2.01 -2.60 -13.57
C TYR A 37 2.55 -1.19 -13.29
N ASP A 38 3.60 -1.08 -12.48
CA ASP A 38 4.31 0.19 -12.22
C ASP A 38 4.87 0.77 -13.53
N GLY A 39 5.46 -0.06 -14.40
CA GLY A 39 5.94 0.39 -15.71
C GLY A 39 4.85 0.94 -16.63
N LYS A 40 3.59 0.49 -16.47
CA LYS A 40 2.44 1.05 -17.21
C LYS A 40 1.92 2.36 -16.61
N LEU A 41 2.15 2.59 -15.31
CA LEU A 41 1.74 3.80 -14.61
C LEU A 41 2.83 4.89 -14.59
N GLU A 42 4.06 4.56 -14.94
CA GLU A 42 5.19 5.50 -15.03
C GLU A 42 4.89 6.78 -15.85
N PRO A 43 4.22 6.72 -17.02
CA PRO A 43 3.93 7.93 -17.81
C PRO A 43 3.06 8.97 -17.08
N VAL A 44 2.28 8.54 -16.08
CA VAL A 44 1.45 9.41 -15.25
C VAL A 44 2.04 9.64 -13.85
N GLY A 45 3.29 9.21 -13.63
CA GLY A 45 4.03 9.44 -12.38
C GLY A 45 3.49 8.66 -11.18
N LEU A 46 2.79 7.55 -11.41
CA LEU A 46 2.16 6.74 -10.35
C LEU A 46 2.82 5.38 -10.17
N LYS A 47 2.75 4.87 -8.95
CA LYS A 47 2.97 3.46 -8.62
C LYS A 47 1.64 2.73 -8.45
N GLY A 48 1.64 1.42 -8.61
CA GLY A 48 0.47 0.56 -8.43
C GLY A 48 -0.21 0.76 -7.09
N THR A 49 0.56 0.82 -5.99
CA THR A 49 0.02 1.10 -4.65
C THR A 49 -0.71 2.44 -4.58
N GLN A 50 -0.15 3.49 -5.19
CA GLN A 50 -0.76 4.82 -5.21
C GLN A 50 -2.05 4.81 -6.04
N PHE A 51 -2.04 4.16 -7.19
CA PHE A 51 -3.23 3.97 -8.01
C PHE A 51 -4.33 3.21 -7.25
N SER A 52 -4.00 2.14 -6.53
CA SER A 52 -4.98 1.42 -5.70
C SER A 52 -5.61 2.30 -4.62
N LEU A 53 -4.85 3.24 -4.02
CA LEU A 53 -5.42 4.20 -3.08
C LEU A 53 -6.38 5.18 -3.74
N LEU A 54 -6.06 5.66 -4.95
CA LEU A 54 -6.97 6.50 -5.71
C LEU A 54 -8.26 5.74 -6.03
N LEU A 55 -8.15 4.51 -6.54
CA LEU A 55 -9.30 3.66 -6.84
C LEU A 55 -10.18 3.40 -5.61
N ALA A 56 -9.58 3.03 -4.47
CA ALA A 56 -10.32 2.79 -3.23
C ALA A 56 -11.01 4.07 -2.74
N THR A 57 -10.36 5.23 -2.85
CA THR A 57 -10.96 6.52 -2.52
C THR A 57 -12.07 6.91 -3.51
N SER A 58 -11.94 6.56 -4.79
CA SER A 58 -12.99 6.81 -5.78
C SER A 58 -14.26 6.03 -5.48
N ILE A 59 -14.13 4.78 -5.03
CA ILE A 59 -15.27 3.90 -4.72
C ILE A 59 -15.93 4.31 -3.41
N THR A 60 -15.12 4.65 -2.39
CA THR A 60 -15.64 5.00 -1.05
C THR A 60 -16.05 6.46 -0.92
N GLY A 61 -15.62 7.31 -1.85
CA GLY A 61 -15.79 8.75 -1.78
C GLY A 61 -14.90 9.38 -0.71
N GLN A 62 -15.47 10.33 0.03
CA GLN A 62 -14.77 10.98 1.13
C GLN A 62 -14.61 10.01 2.31
N ILE A 63 -13.37 9.74 2.72
CA ILE A 63 -13.07 8.70 3.72
C ILE A 63 -12.01 9.14 4.74
N ALA A 64 -12.13 8.66 5.97
CA ALA A 64 -11.11 8.84 7.01
C ALA A 64 -9.85 8.02 6.70
N VAL A 65 -8.66 8.59 6.92
CA VAL A 65 -7.37 7.90 6.71
C VAL A 65 -7.30 6.57 7.47
N GLY A 66 -7.83 6.51 8.70
CA GLY A 66 -7.85 5.27 9.47
C GLY A 66 -8.70 4.18 8.80
N LYS A 67 -9.87 4.55 8.26
CA LYS A 67 -10.75 3.59 7.56
C LYS A 67 -10.16 3.14 6.23
N LEU A 68 -9.49 4.03 5.49
CA LEU A 68 -8.77 3.62 4.30
C LEU A 68 -7.60 2.68 4.64
N ALA A 69 -6.90 2.91 5.76
CA ALA A 69 -5.84 2.01 6.22
C ALA A 69 -6.38 0.60 6.50
N ASP A 70 -7.54 0.50 7.16
CA ASP A 70 -8.22 -0.78 7.40
C ASP A 70 -8.56 -1.50 6.09
N ILE A 71 -9.18 -0.79 5.13
CA ILE A 71 -9.57 -1.34 3.81
C ILE A 71 -8.35 -1.84 3.04
N MET A 72 -7.26 -1.08 3.08
CA MET A 72 -6.03 -1.39 2.34
C MET A 72 -5.11 -2.37 3.07
N VAL A 73 -5.47 -2.78 4.29
CA VAL A 73 -4.64 -3.62 5.17
C VAL A 73 -3.24 -3.01 5.32
N MET A 74 -3.19 -1.71 5.59
CA MET A 74 -1.96 -0.93 5.75
C MET A 74 -1.92 -0.29 7.12
N ASP A 75 -0.73 -0.21 7.73
CA ASP A 75 -0.56 0.66 8.87
C ASP A 75 -0.67 2.14 8.43
N ARG A 76 -1.02 3.00 9.39
CA ARG A 76 -1.24 4.43 9.14
C ARG A 76 0.01 5.14 8.63
N THR A 77 1.22 4.73 9.03
CA THR A 77 2.46 5.38 8.59
C THR A 77 2.76 5.05 7.13
N THR A 78 2.56 3.80 6.72
CA THR A 78 2.66 3.38 5.32
C THR A 78 1.63 4.09 4.46
N LEU A 79 0.37 4.14 4.90
CA LEU A 79 -0.67 4.83 4.14
C LEU A 79 -0.35 6.32 3.96
N THR A 80 -0.01 7.04 5.05
CA THR A 80 0.28 8.48 4.97
C THR A 80 1.50 8.80 4.11
N ARG A 81 2.52 7.92 4.09
CA ARG A 81 3.64 8.03 3.15
C ARG A 81 3.20 7.89 1.70
N ASN A 82 2.27 6.98 1.39
CA ASN A 82 1.74 6.80 0.04
C ASN A 82 0.79 7.92 -0.40
N LEU A 83 0.04 8.52 0.53
CA LEU A 83 -0.87 9.63 0.23
C LEU A 83 -0.15 10.96 -0.04
N ARG A 84 1.06 11.17 0.52
CA ARG A 84 1.79 12.44 0.39
C ARG A 84 2.13 12.80 -1.08
N PRO A 85 2.68 11.89 -1.91
CA PRO A 85 2.89 12.17 -3.32
C PRO A 85 1.59 12.44 -4.09
N LEU A 86 0.51 11.70 -3.79
CA LEU A 86 -0.79 11.89 -4.43
C LEU A 86 -1.38 13.28 -4.15
N LYS A 87 -1.22 13.77 -2.92
CA LYS A 87 -1.58 15.14 -2.57
C LYS A 87 -0.71 16.16 -3.30
N ALA A 88 0.61 15.93 -3.39
CA ALA A 88 1.53 16.83 -4.07
C ALA A 88 1.26 16.92 -5.58
N LEU A 89 0.83 15.82 -6.20
CA LEU A 89 0.38 15.76 -7.60
C LEU A 89 -1.02 16.34 -7.82
N GLY A 90 -1.73 16.75 -6.75
CA GLY A 90 -3.06 17.31 -6.83
C GLY A 90 -4.17 16.29 -7.12
N TYR A 91 -3.92 14.99 -6.94
CA TYR A 91 -4.94 13.95 -7.15
C TYR A 91 -5.92 13.82 -5.98
N LEU A 92 -5.50 14.20 -4.78
CA LEU A 92 -6.35 14.19 -3.60
C LEU A 92 -6.11 15.40 -2.71
N GLU A 93 -7.11 15.70 -1.90
CA GLU A 93 -7.04 16.68 -0.83
C GLU A 93 -7.19 16.00 0.54
N MET A 94 -6.66 16.64 1.57
CA MET A 94 -6.74 16.17 2.95
C MET A 94 -7.17 17.30 3.86
N PHE A 95 -8.18 17.05 4.69
CA PHE A 95 -8.74 18.03 5.63
C PHE A 95 -8.94 17.43 7.02
N ALA A 96 -9.13 18.32 8.00
CA ALA A 96 -9.45 17.91 9.36
C ALA A 96 -10.84 17.26 9.40
N GLY A 97 -10.95 16.13 10.11
CA GLY A 97 -12.24 15.55 10.43
C GLY A 97 -12.92 16.24 11.62
N PRO A 98 -14.08 15.73 12.07
CA PRO A 98 -14.77 16.22 13.26
C PRO A 98 -13.87 16.19 14.52
N ASP A 99 -13.06 15.14 14.65
CA ASP A 99 -11.96 15.09 15.61
C ASP A 99 -10.66 15.61 14.96
N LYS A 100 -9.95 16.50 15.65
CA LYS A 100 -8.65 17.07 15.24
C LYS A 100 -7.58 16.00 14.94
N ARG A 101 -7.70 14.79 15.49
CA ARG A 101 -6.80 13.64 15.27
C ARG A 101 -7.13 12.85 14.00
N VAL A 102 -8.35 13.03 13.48
CA VAL A 102 -8.82 12.41 12.24
C VAL A 102 -8.44 13.29 11.05
N ARG A 103 -8.00 12.63 9.99
CA ARG A 103 -7.81 13.24 8.68
C ARG A 103 -8.75 12.56 7.72
N ILE A 104 -9.45 13.38 6.95
CA ILE A 104 -10.34 12.93 5.89
C ILE A 104 -9.62 13.21 4.57
N ILE A 105 -9.81 12.31 3.61
CA ILE A 105 -9.30 12.45 2.26
C ILE A 105 -10.45 12.44 1.25
N GLN A 106 -10.23 13.08 0.12
CA GLN A 106 -11.16 13.08 -1.01
C GLN A 106 -10.37 13.25 -2.32
N LEU A 107 -10.83 12.64 -3.40
CA LEU A 107 -10.26 12.86 -4.72
C LEU A 107 -10.64 14.24 -5.27
N THR A 108 -9.68 14.91 -5.88
CA THR A 108 -9.92 16.11 -6.67
C THR A 108 -10.58 15.76 -8.00
N LYS A 109 -10.83 16.76 -8.87
CA LYS A 109 -11.23 16.50 -10.25
C LYS A 109 -10.15 15.77 -11.04
N THR A 110 -8.88 16.11 -10.80
CA THR A 110 -7.73 15.54 -11.53
C THR A 110 -7.40 14.12 -11.09
N GLY A 111 -7.76 13.74 -9.85
CA GLY A 111 -7.57 12.38 -9.36
C GLY A 111 -8.72 11.42 -9.64
N ARG A 112 -9.77 11.86 -10.34
CA ARG A 112 -10.90 11.02 -10.77
C ARG A 112 -10.70 10.44 -12.16
#